data_AF-A0ABD0KAQ4-F1
#
_entry.id   AF-A0ABD0KAQ4-F1
#
_cell.length_a   1.000
_cell.length_b   1.000
_cell.length_c   1.000
_cell.angle_alpha   90.00
_cell.angle_beta   90.00
_cell.angle_gamma   90.00
#
_symmetry.space_group_name_H-M   'P 1'
#
loop_
_entity.id
_entity.type
_entity.pdbx_description
1 polymer ?
#
loop_
_entity_poly.entity_id
_entity_poly.type
_entity_poly.pdbx_seq_one_letter_code
_entity_poly.pdbx_strand_id
1 'polypeptide(L)'
;MQDPRSYVFSLDLVKTSPDHVSFLQEVSTHHALQNVAVLRQALYRYEHLWLPLAAKWPHEALAAPLDIEWVWHCHLLSPVAYQRDCMSIVGTIVDHHLFSQKERAKRLNRSRTLWTSEYPHQPFDQDPGCPEDPRASAPSKLTYDIIAAAERQSVFFYQVSLPHFRDRKFLNAAEARYRKFLWLKQQNPRLFIVPCYDIDLIWHTHQLHPVGYKKDMEAVLGHTFNHDDSVTDRSEGSKLYNSDMETRELWRNTFGENFALYGAMYRGDPPAGKLYAMTEGTGVCAVNQVSCLSV
;
A
#
# COMPACT_ATOMS: atom_id res chain seq x y z
N MET A 1 0.59 -6.51 31.89
CA MET A 1 0.55 -6.53 30.42
C MET A 1 0.27 -5.12 29.93
N GLN A 2 0.99 -4.65 28.93
CA GLN A 2 0.69 -3.36 28.29
C GLN A 2 -0.64 -3.49 27.54
N ASP A 3 -1.52 -2.51 27.74
CA ASP A 3 -2.81 -2.40 27.05
C ASP A 3 -2.55 -1.97 25.60
N PRO A 4 -3.07 -2.67 24.57
CA PRO A 4 -2.91 -2.25 23.16
C PRO A 4 -3.39 -0.81 22.89
N ARG A 5 -4.30 -0.27 23.72
CA ARG A 5 -4.75 1.12 23.64
C ARG A 5 -3.67 2.15 24.03
N SER A 6 -2.56 1.71 24.63
CA SER A 6 -1.45 2.58 25.03
C SER A 6 -0.50 2.93 23.90
N TYR A 7 -0.55 2.23 22.77
CA TYR A 7 0.25 2.60 21.62
C TYR A 7 -0.17 3.99 21.14
N VAL A 8 0.78 4.83 20.78
CA VAL A 8 0.55 6.16 20.22
C VAL A 8 1.28 6.19 18.89
N PHE A 9 0.57 6.57 17.83
CA PHE A 9 1.17 6.72 16.50
C PHE A 9 1.54 8.19 16.28
N SER A 10 2.63 8.41 15.59
CA SER A 10 3.14 9.72 15.15
C SER A 10 2.23 10.40 14.13
N LEU A 11 1.30 9.64 13.52
CA LEU A 11 0.37 10.08 12.48
C LEU A 11 -1.08 9.80 12.88
N ASP A 12 -2.00 10.69 12.48
CA ASP A 12 -3.44 10.45 12.52
C ASP A 12 -3.87 9.54 11.36
N LEU A 13 -3.74 8.22 11.56
CA LEU A 13 -4.01 7.22 10.54
C LEU A 13 -5.47 7.25 10.06
N VAL A 14 -6.41 7.61 10.93
CA VAL A 14 -7.83 7.70 10.60
C VAL A 14 -8.08 8.85 9.63
N LYS A 15 -7.46 10.00 9.86
CA LYS A 15 -7.56 11.16 8.98
C LYS A 15 -6.84 10.95 7.65
N THR A 16 -5.71 10.24 7.65
CA THR A 16 -4.86 10.07 6.46
C THR A 16 -5.30 8.93 5.54
N SER A 17 -5.96 7.89 6.06
CA SER A 17 -6.38 6.72 5.27
C SER A 17 -7.29 7.05 4.06
N PRO A 18 -8.24 8.00 4.14
CA PRO A 18 -9.03 8.40 2.97
C PRO A 18 -8.20 8.96 1.81
N ASP A 19 -7.08 9.63 2.08
CA ASP A 19 -6.16 10.10 1.04
C ASP A 19 -5.44 8.93 0.37
N HIS A 20 -5.08 7.89 1.14
CA HIS A 20 -4.53 6.65 0.59
C HIS A 20 -5.53 5.96 -0.35
N VAL A 21 -6.79 5.79 0.06
CA VAL A 21 -7.83 5.17 -0.78
C VAL A 21 -8.07 6.01 -2.05
N SER A 22 -7.96 7.33 -1.96
CA SER A 22 -8.11 8.23 -3.11
C SER A 22 -6.94 8.11 -4.10
N PHE A 23 -5.71 7.98 -3.60
CA PHE A 23 -4.54 7.68 -4.43
C PHE A 23 -4.67 6.32 -5.14
N LEU A 24 -5.05 5.27 -4.40
CA LEU A 24 -5.28 3.94 -4.97
C LEU A 24 -6.37 3.95 -6.06
N GLN A 25 -7.41 4.76 -5.86
CA GLN A 25 -8.44 4.96 -6.86
C GLN A 25 -7.89 5.65 -8.12
N GLU A 26 -7.07 6.70 -7.96
CA GLU A 26 -6.39 7.36 -9.07
C GLU A 26 -5.51 6.38 -9.85
N VAL A 27 -4.69 5.56 -9.19
CA VAL A 27 -3.89 4.52 -9.86
C VAL A 27 -4.79 3.53 -10.62
N SER A 28 -5.89 3.09 -10.02
CA SER A 28 -6.80 2.11 -10.62
C SER A 28 -7.45 2.57 -11.93
N THR A 29 -7.57 3.88 -12.16
CA THR A 29 -8.13 4.45 -13.39
C THR A 29 -7.08 4.65 -14.49
N HIS A 30 -5.80 4.48 -14.18
CA HIS A 30 -4.68 4.64 -15.11
C HIS A 30 -4.10 3.28 -15.53
N HIS A 31 -4.80 2.59 -16.43
CA HIS A 31 -4.44 1.23 -16.89
C HIS A 31 -3.01 1.10 -17.45
N ALA A 32 -2.42 2.19 -17.93
CA ALA A 32 -1.01 2.23 -18.33
C ALA A 32 -0.04 1.76 -17.23
N LEU A 33 -0.38 1.98 -15.96
CA LEU A 33 0.44 1.58 -14.82
C LEU A 33 0.42 0.06 -14.55
N GLN A 34 -0.34 -0.71 -15.34
CA GLN A 34 -0.28 -2.17 -15.36
C GLN A 34 0.68 -2.68 -16.45
N ASN A 35 1.16 -1.82 -17.33
CA ASN A 35 2.10 -2.19 -18.40
C ASN A 35 3.53 -2.24 -17.86
N VAL A 36 4.17 -3.40 -17.97
CA VAL A 36 5.55 -3.63 -17.49
C VAL A 36 6.56 -2.66 -18.11
N ALA A 37 6.42 -2.28 -19.38
CA ALA A 37 7.33 -1.31 -20.02
C ALA A 37 7.19 0.09 -19.41
N VAL A 38 5.95 0.51 -19.09
CA VAL A 38 5.68 1.77 -18.38
C VAL A 38 6.28 1.71 -16.96
N LEU A 39 6.10 0.59 -16.26
CA LEU A 39 6.65 0.40 -14.91
C LEU A 39 8.19 0.39 -14.90
N ARG A 40 8.85 -0.16 -15.92
CA ARG A 40 10.32 -0.10 -16.05
C ARG A 40 10.83 1.33 -16.22
N GLN A 41 10.14 2.13 -17.04
CA GLN A 41 10.47 3.54 -17.18
C GLN A 41 10.25 4.31 -15.88
N ALA A 42 9.11 4.09 -15.21
CA ALA A 42 8.81 4.70 -13.93
C ALA A 42 9.84 4.31 -12.86
N LEU A 43 10.27 3.04 -12.82
CA LEU A 43 11.31 2.53 -11.93
C LEU A 43 12.65 3.22 -12.16
N TYR A 44 13.07 3.35 -13.42
CA TYR A 44 14.29 4.07 -13.76
C TYR A 44 14.24 5.54 -13.31
N ARG A 45 13.12 6.23 -13.60
CA ARG A 45 12.92 7.62 -13.18
C ARG A 45 12.90 7.75 -11.65
N TYR A 46 12.26 6.81 -10.97
CA TYR A 46 12.20 6.75 -9.51
C TYR A 46 13.60 6.60 -8.89
N GLU A 47 14.36 5.59 -9.32
CA GLU A 47 15.69 5.29 -8.79
C GLU A 47 16.71 6.40 -9.06
N HIS A 48 16.78 6.88 -10.31
CA HIS A 48 17.89 7.73 -10.76
C HIS A 48 17.60 9.22 -10.70
N LEU A 49 16.33 9.63 -10.68
CA LEU A 49 15.94 11.04 -10.73
C LEU A 49 15.15 11.44 -9.48
N TRP A 50 14.13 10.67 -9.10
CA TRP A 50 13.24 11.06 -8.02
C TRP A 50 13.86 10.93 -6.63
N LEU A 51 14.42 9.76 -6.29
CA LEU A 51 15.05 9.56 -4.98
C LEU A 51 16.15 10.60 -4.69
N PRO A 52 17.10 10.89 -5.62
CA PRO A 52 18.08 11.96 -5.42
C PRO A 52 17.46 13.34 -5.25
N LEU A 53 16.46 13.69 -6.06
CA LEU A 53 15.79 14.99 -5.98
C LEU A 53 15.06 15.17 -4.65
N ALA A 54 14.31 14.16 -4.21
CA ALA A 54 13.59 14.20 -2.94
C ALA A 54 14.54 14.24 -1.74
N ALA A 55 15.66 13.52 -1.79
CA ALA A 55 16.70 13.57 -0.76
C ALA A 55 17.39 14.93 -0.65
N LYS A 56 17.53 15.67 -1.77
CA LYS A 56 18.10 17.02 -1.81
C LYS A 56 17.19 18.06 -1.15
N TRP A 57 15.88 17.81 -1.12
CA TRP A 57 14.87 18.76 -0.65
C TRP A 57 13.94 18.15 0.43
N PRO A 58 14.48 17.64 1.55
CA PRO A 58 13.71 16.87 2.53
C PRO A 58 12.61 17.68 3.21
N HIS A 59 12.77 19.00 3.32
CA HIS A 59 11.78 19.88 3.96
C HIS A 59 10.65 20.34 3.03
N GLU A 60 10.76 20.10 1.72
CA GLU A 60 9.72 20.50 0.76
C GLU A 60 8.54 19.52 0.77
N ALA A 61 8.72 18.28 1.27
CA ALA A 61 7.74 17.20 1.24
C ALA A 61 7.07 17.09 -0.16
N LEU A 62 7.89 16.73 -1.15
CA LEU A 62 7.51 16.72 -2.56
C LEU A 62 6.45 15.65 -2.87
N ALA A 63 5.60 15.93 -3.86
CA ALA A 63 4.68 14.95 -4.44
C ALA A 63 5.21 14.49 -5.81
N ALA A 64 5.27 13.19 -6.05
CA ALA A 64 5.81 12.62 -7.29
C ALA A 64 4.76 12.63 -8.42
N PRO A 65 5.17 12.67 -9.70
CA PRO A 65 4.26 12.38 -10.81
C PRO A 65 3.71 10.96 -10.66
N LEU A 66 2.52 10.69 -11.21
CA LEU A 66 1.72 9.52 -10.85
C LEU A 66 2.45 8.17 -11.09
N ASP A 67 3.24 8.06 -12.16
CA ASP A 67 4.01 6.86 -12.47
C ASP A 67 5.08 6.57 -11.42
N ILE A 68 5.84 7.60 -11.03
CA ILE A 68 6.85 7.52 -9.97
C ILE A 68 6.20 7.30 -8.61
N GLU A 69 5.09 7.98 -8.33
CA GLU A 69 4.34 7.84 -7.07
C GLU A 69 3.87 6.40 -6.87
N TRP A 70 3.42 5.72 -7.93
CA TRP A 70 3.00 4.33 -7.86
C TRP A 70 4.16 3.37 -7.54
N VAL A 71 5.30 3.53 -8.20
CA VAL A 71 6.52 2.76 -7.89
C VAL A 71 7.00 3.04 -6.47
N TRP A 72 6.97 4.30 -6.04
CA TRP A 72 7.38 4.71 -4.70
C TRP A 72 6.46 4.10 -3.63
N HIS A 73 5.14 4.16 -3.84
CA HIS A 73 4.14 3.51 -2.98
C HIS A 73 4.44 2.01 -2.81
N CYS A 74 4.64 1.28 -3.90
CA CYS A 74 4.94 -0.15 -3.85
C CYS A 74 6.24 -0.45 -3.08
N HIS A 75 7.26 0.40 -3.21
CA HIS A 75 8.51 0.25 -2.49
C HIS A 75 8.36 0.51 -0.98
N LEU A 76 7.59 1.53 -0.60
CA LEU A 76 7.30 1.89 0.80
C LEU A 76 6.59 0.76 1.56
N LEU A 77 5.78 -0.06 0.87
CA LEU A 77 5.15 -1.26 1.43
C LEU A 77 6.12 -2.42 1.71
N SER A 78 7.42 -2.23 1.49
CA SER A 78 8.49 -3.09 2.00
C SER A 78 9.46 -2.27 2.87
N PRO A 79 9.06 -1.88 4.11
CA PRO A 79 9.77 -0.85 4.88
C PRO A 79 11.25 -1.15 5.13
N VAL A 80 11.62 -2.42 5.29
CA VAL A 80 13.02 -2.82 5.51
C VAL A 80 13.84 -2.68 4.23
N ALA A 81 13.30 -3.09 3.09
CA ALA A 81 13.97 -2.92 1.80
C ALA A 81 14.06 -1.43 1.42
N TYR A 82 12.97 -0.68 1.61
CA TYR A 82 12.92 0.77 1.41
C TYR A 82 14.02 1.50 2.17
N GLN A 83 14.16 1.22 3.46
CA GLN A 83 15.22 1.80 4.28
C GLN A 83 16.60 1.44 3.75
N ARG A 84 16.87 0.16 3.47
CA ARG A 84 18.16 -0.30 2.94
C ARG A 84 18.52 0.39 1.63
N ASP A 85 17.56 0.47 0.72
CA ASP A 85 17.76 0.97 -0.63
C ASP A 85 17.96 2.49 -0.63
N CYS A 86 17.17 3.23 0.15
CA CYS A 86 17.38 4.67 0.32
C CYS A 86 18.76 4.99 0.92
N MET A 87 19.18 4.24 1.95
CA MET A 87 20.52 4.41 2.53
C MET A 87 21.64 4.10 1.51
N SER A 88 21.44 3.11 0.65
CA SER A 88 22.40 2.73 -0.39
C SER A 88 22.52 3.77 -1.51
N ILE A 89 21.38 4.31 -1.97
CA ILE A 89 21.33 5.18 -3.16
C ILE A 89 21.59 6.65 -2.80
N VAL A 90 20.97 7.15 -1.72
CA VAL A 90 20.99 8.57 -1.36
C VAL A 90 21.51 8.84 0.06
N GLY A 91 21.88 7.81 0.83
CA GLY A 91 22.51 7.96 2.15
C GLY A 91 21.56 8.34 3.29
N THR A 92 20.25 8.45 3.05
CA THR A 92 19.23 8.77 4.04
C THR A 92 17.89 8.14 3.67
N ILE A 93 16.99 7.93 4.64
CA ILE A 93 15.60 7.60 4.35
C ILE A 93 14.95 8.84 3.72
N VAL A 94 14.43 8.71 2.49
CA VAL A 94 13.61 9.74 1.87
C VAL A 94 12.22 9.65 2.48
N ASP A 95 11.76 10.73 3.11
CA ASP A 95 10.44 10.71 3.73
C ASP A 95 9.32 10.82 2.68
N HIS A 96 8.17 10.23 2.98
CA HIS A 96 6.99 10.24 2.13
C HIS A 96 5.78 10.65 2.95
N HIS A 97 4.84 11.33 2.30
CA HIS A 97 3.61 11.79 2.93
C HIS A 97 2.44 11.63 1.97
N LEU A 98 1.33 11.12 2.49
CA LEU A 98 0.07 11.21 1.79
C LEU A 98 -0.49 12.62 1.91
N PHE A 99 -1.08 13.11 0.82
CA PHE A 99 -1.64 14.44 0.75
C PHE A 99 -3.09 14.39 0.28
N SER A 100 -3.91 15.30 0.81
CA SER A 100 -5.20 15.59 0.20
C SER A 100 -5.01 16.01 -1.26
N GLN A 101 -6.02 15.78 -2.10
CA GLN A 101 -5.95 16.12 -3.54
C GLN A 101 -5.52 17.57 -3.79
N LYS A 102 -6.01 18.51 -2.95
CA LYS A 102 -5.66 19.93 -3.03
C LYS A 102 -4.20 20.22 -2.66
N GLU A 103 -3.69 19.56 -1.62
CA GLU A 103 -2.29 19.71 -1.21
C GLU A 103 -1.34 19.05 -2.20
N ARG A 104 -1.71 17.86 -2.69
CA ARG A 104 -0.97 17.15 -3.73
C ARG A 104 -0.78 18.02 -4.97
N ALA A 105 -1.84 18.68 -5.46
CA ALA A 105 -1.75 19.58 -6.61
C ALA A 105 -0.75 20.73 -6.41
N LYS A 106 -0.73 21.34 -5.20
CA LYS A 106 0.25 22.40 -4.88
C LYS A 106 1.68 21.87 -4.86
N ARG A 107 1.88 20.71 -4.24
CA ARG A 107 3.19 20.07 -4.11
C ARG A 107 3.71 19.58 -5.45
N LEU A 108 2.86 19.06 -6.33
CA LEU A 108 3.22 18.72 -7.71
C LEU A 108 3.76 19.93 -8.48
N ASN A 109 3.17 21.11 -8.34
CA ASN A 109 3.71 22.32 -8.97
C ASN A 109 5.11 22.67 -8.47
N ARG A 110 5.34 22.50 -7.15
CA ARG A 110 6.66 22.70 -6.55
C ARG A 110 7.66 21.66 -7.04
N SER A 111 7.30 20.37 -7.01
CA SER A 111 8.10 19.25 -7.53
C SER A 111 8.47 19.48 -8.99
N ARG A 112 7.53 19.90 -9.84
CA ARG A 112 7.75 20.19 -11.25
C ARG A 112 8.77 21.31 -11.45
N THR A 113 8.68 22.37 -10.65
CA THR A 113 9.64 23.49 -10.71
C THR A 113 11.06 23.01 -10.40
N LEU A 114 11.23 22.25 -9.31
CA LEU A 114 12.53 21.71 -8.92
C LEU A 114 13.05 20.68 -9.94
N TRP A 115 12.18 19.80 -10.42
CA TRP A 115 12.49 18.80 -11.42
C TRP A 115 12.95 19.43 -12.74
N THR A 116 12.23 20.43 -13.27
CA THR A 116 12.63 21.10 -14.52
C THR A 116 13.97 21.83 -14.38
N SER A 117 14.27 22.35 -13.18
CA SER A 117 15.58 22.95 -12.91
C SER A 117 16.71 21.92 -12.82
N GLU A 118 16.47 20.75 -12.23
CA GLU A 118 17.49 19.71 -12.03
C GLU A 118 17.70 18.86 -13.30
N TYR A 119 16.60 18.58 -14.02
CA TYR A 119 16.54 17.66 -15.15
C TYR A 119 15.81 18.31 -16.35
N PRO A 120 16.36 19.37 -16.97
CA PRO A 120 15.67 20.14 -18.00
C PRO A 120 15.30 19.34 -19.26
N HIS A 121 15.94 18.20 -19.49
CA HIS A 121 15.69 17.31 -20.63
C HIS A 121 14.82 16.10 -20.28
N GLN A 122 14.31 16.00 -19.06
CA GLN A 122 13.44 14.91 -18.62
C GLN A 122 12.04 15.47 -18.33
N PRO A 123 10.98 14.98 -18.99
CA PRO A 123 9.64 15.44 -18.70
C PRO A 123 9.24 15.06 -17.26
N PHE A 124 8.44 15.91 -16.61
CA PHE A 124 7.92 15.63 -15.27
C PHE A 124 6.74 14.65 -15.31
N ASP A 125 5.79 14.83 -16.21
CA ASP A 125 4.76 13.82 -16.50
C ASP A 125 5.19 13.05 -17.74
N GLN A 126 5.12 11.72 -17.69
CA GLN A 126 5.29 10.90 -18.88
C GLN A 126 3.95 10.47 -19.45
N ASP A 127 3.86 10.56 -20.78
CA ASP A 127 2.78 9.93 -21.53
C ASP A 127 3.04 8.41 -21.61
N PRO A 128 2.09 7.56 -21.21
CA PRO A 128 2.17 6.10 -21.41
C PRO A 128 2.54 5.64 -22.83
N GLY A 129 2.26 6.45 -23.85
CA GLY A 129 2.58 6.17 -25.24
C GLY A 129 4.01 6.55 -25.66
N CYS A 130 4.83 7.12 -24.78
CA CYS A 130 6.18 7.55 -25.16
C CYS A 130 7.11 6.35 -25.38
N PRO A 131 8.06 6.45 -26.34
CA PRO A 131 9.07 5.42 -26.54
C PRO A 131 9.85 5.14 -25.25
N GLU A 132 10.16 3.87 -25.00
CA GLU A 132 10.94 3.48 -23.83
C GLU A 132 12.34 4.08 -23.87
N ASP A 133 12.73 4.75 -22.77
CA ASP A 133 14.11 5.17 -22.58
C ASP A 133 15.00 3.91 -22.55
N PRO A 134 15.98 3.76 -23.45
CA PRO A 134 16.85 2.57 -23.47
C PRO A 134 17.55 2.29 -22.14
N ARG A 135 17.73 3.32 -21.30
CA ARG A 135 18.32 3.20 -19.96
C ARG A 135 17.41 2.48 -18.98
N ALA A 136 16.09 2.48 -19.20
CA ALA A 136 15.12 1.76 -18.37
C ALA A 136 15.23 0.23 -18.49
N SER A 137 15.94 -0.28 -19.50
CA SER A 137 16.27 -1.69 -19.62
C SER A 137 17.46 -2.13 -18.74
N ALA A 138 18.18 -1.18 -18.13
CA ALA A 138 19.28 -1.52 -17.24
C ALA A 138 18.76 -2.17 -15.95
N PRO A 139 19.50 -3.13 -15.35
CA PRO A 139 19.13 -3.69 -14.06
C PRO A 139 19.10 -2.61 -12.98
N SER A 140 18.01 -2.58 -12.21
CA SER A 140 17.86 -1.69 -11.05
C SER A 140 18.84 -2.08 -9.93
N LYS A 141 19.32 -1.09 -9.16
CA LYS A 141 20.10 -1.33 -7.94
C LYS A 141 19.23 -1.55 -6.70
N LEU A 142 17.91 -1.33 -6.84
CA LEU A 142 16.95 -1.58 -5.77
C LEU A 142 16.89 -3.08 -5.50
N THR A 143 16.81 -3.43 -4.23
CA THR A 143 16.87 -4.82 -3.78
C THR A 143 15.49 -5.46 -3.70
N TYR A 144 14.43 -4.66 -3.83
CA TYR A 144 13.04 -5.10 -3.86
C TYR A 144 12.50 -5.10 -5.28
N ASP A 145 11.84 -6.19 -5.69
CA ASP A 145 11.21 -6.28 -7.01
C ASP A 145 9.91 -5.47 -7.04
N ILE A 146 10.05 -4.17 -7.31
CA ILE A 146 8.94 -3.23 -7.33
C ILE A 146 7.98 -3.49 -8.49
N ILE A 147 8.45 -4.05 -9.61
CA ILE A 147 7.56 -4.36 -10.75
C ILE A 147 6.62 -5.50 -10.37
N ALA A 148 7.16 -6.57 -9.78
CA ALA A 148 6.33 -7.66 -9.26
C ALA A 148 5.44 -7.19 -8.11
N ALA A 149 5.92 -6.28 -7.24
CA ALA A 149 5.10 -5.68 -6.20
C ALA A 149 3.93 -4.87 -6.78
N ALA A 150 4.16 -4.06 -7.83
CA ALA A 150 3.11 -3.29 -8.49
C ALA A 150 2.00 -4.18 -9.06
N GLU A 151 2.35 -5.35 -9.61
CA GLU A 151 1.36 -6.34 -10.03
C GLU A 151 0.51 -6.82 -8.84
N ARG A 152 1.15 -7.24 -7.74
CA ARG A 152 0.46 -7.72 -6.53
C ARG A 152 -0.41 -6.63 -5.87
N GLN A 153 0.09 -5.40 -5.81
CA GLN A 153 -0.62 -4.28 -5.18
C GLN A 153 -1.73 -3.70 -6.06
N SER A 154 -1.74 -3.95 -7.37
CA SER A 154 -2.76 -3.43 -8.29
C SER A 154 -4.19 -3.85 -7.94
N VAL A 155 -4.36 -5.01 -7.28
CA VAL A 155 -5.67 -5.52 -6.87
C VAL A 155 -6.11 -5.03 -5.49
N PHE A 156 -5.22 -4.40 -4.71
CA PHE A 156 -5.50 -3.97 -3.34
C PHE A 156 -6.64 -2.94 -3.29
N PHE A 157 -6.66 -1.99 -4.22
CA PHE A 157 -7.74 -0.99 -4.29
C PHE A 157 -9.11 -1.65 -4.37
N TYR A 158 -9.27 -2.73 -5.16
CA TYR A 158 -10.54 -3.43 -5.24
C TYR A 158 -10.99 -3.91 -3.87
N GLN A 159 -10.09 -4.40 -3.02
CA GLN A 159 -10.43 -4.90 -1.68
C GLN A 159 -10.92 -3.78 -0.75
N VAL A 160 -10.36 -2.58 -0.89
CA VAL A 160 -10.67 -1.40 -0.03
C VAL A 160 -11.55 -0.34 -0.72
N SER A 161 -12.14 -0.64 -1.88
CA SER A 161 -12.87 0.34 -2.70
C SER A 161 -14.26 0.70 -2.17
N LEU A 162 -14.82 -0.08 -1.25
CA LEU A 162 -16.18 0.13 -0.74
C LEU A 162 -16.29 1.43 0.09
N PRO A 163 -17.47 2.10 0.11
CA PRO A 163 -17.61 3.42 0.74
C PRO A 163 -17.22 3.49 2.20
N HIS A 164 -17.40 2.39 2.96
CA HIS A 164 -17.09 2.37 4.39
C HIS A 164 -15.59 2.49 4.70
N PHE A 165 -14.70 2.20 3.76
CA PHE A 165 -13.25 2.46 3.91
C PHE A 165 -12.90 3.97 3.93
N ARG A 166 -13.87 4.84 3.69
CA ARG A 166 -13.77 6.30 3.89
C ARG A 166 -14.60 6.80 5.06
N ASP A 167 -15.39 5.93 5.68
CA ASP A 167 -16.22 6.30 6.82
C ASP A 167 -15.35 6.41 8.09
N ARG A 168 -15.48 7.55 8.78
CA ARG A 168 -14.64 7.83 9.94
C ARG A 168 -14.91 6.87 11.10
N LYS A 169 -16.14 6.41 11.30
CA LYS A 169 -16.45 5.46 12.38
C LYS A 169 -15.82 4.10 12.09
N PHE A 170 -15.90 3.63 10.85
CA PHE A 170 -15.22 2.42 10.40
C PHE A 170 -13.70 2.51 10.59
N LEU A 171 -13.08 3.60 10.14
CA LEU A 171 -11.63 3.80 10.24
C LEU A 171 -11.14 3.89 11.69
N ASN A 172 -11.90 4.49 12.61
CA ASN A 172 -11.58 4.46 14.04
C ASN A 172 -11.59 3.02 14.60
N ALA A 173 -12.58 2.20 14.20
CA ALA A 173 -12.63 0.80 14.60
C ALA A 173 -11.47 -0.01 14.00
N ALA A 174 -11.10 0.27 12.75
CA ALA A 174 -9.96 -0.32 12.06
C ALA A 174 -8.63 0.01 12.75
N GLU A 175 -8.41 1.27 13.14
CA GLU A 175 -7.21 1.67 13.88
C GLU A 175 -7.12 0.98 15.26
N ALA A 176 -8.24 0.88 15.98
CA ALA A 176 -8.28 0.14 17.25
C ALA A 176 -7.92 -1.34 17.06
N ARG A 177 -8.33 -1.95 15.95
CA ARG A 177 -7.96 -3.32 15.57
C ARG A 177 -6.50 -3.43 15.12
N TYR A 178 -5.96 -2.42 14.44
CA TYR A 178 -4.53 -2.36 14.09
C TYR A 178 -3.65 -2.30 15.35
N ARG A 179 -4.05 -1.58 16.40
CA ARG A 179 -3.34 -1.61 17.69
C ARG A 179 -3.31 -3.02 18.30
N LYS A 180 -4.43 -3.73 18.28
CA LYS A 180 -4.50 -5.14 18.72
C LYS A 180 -3.66 -6.07 17.84
N PHE A 181 -3.63 -5.84 16.53
CA PHE A 181 -2.80 -6.59 15.59
C PHE A 181 -1.30 -6.43 15.90
N LEU A 182 -0.83 -5.21 16.15
CA LEU A 182 0.55 -4.97 16.59
C LEU A 182 0.84 -5.62 17.94
N TRP A 183 -0.12 -5.62 18.86
CA TRP A 183 0.04 -6.31 20.14
C TRP A 183 0.20 -7.82 19.93
N LEU A 184 -0.61 -8.45 19.06
CA LEU A 184 -0.44 -9.87 18.72
C LEU A 184 0.96 -10.13 18.16
N LYS A 185 1.45 -9.25 17.27
CA LYS A 185 2.81 -9.35 16.73
C LYS A 185 3.87 -9.22 17.81
N GLN A 186 3.70 -8.28 18.75
CA GLN A 186 4.61 -8.05 19.85
C GLN A 186 4.72 -9.28 20.76
N GLN A 187 3.59 -9.92 21.08
CA GLN A 187 3.57 -11.13 21.92
C GLN A 187 4.03 -12.39 21.16
N ASN A 188 3.95 -12.38 19.82
CA ASN A 188 4.29 -13.51 18.98
C ASN A 188 5.28 -13.10 17.86
N PRO A 189 6.53 -12.71 18.19
CA PRO A 189 7.43 -12.06 17.22
C PRO A 189 7.76 -12.90 15.98
N ARG A 190 7.79 -14.23 16.14
CA ARG A 190 8.11 -15.18 15.05
C ARG A 190 6.91 -15.53 14.18
N LEU A 191 5.69 -15.21 14.60
CA LEU A 191 4.49 -15.60 13.88
C LEU A 191 4.27 -14.71 12.66
N PHE A 192 3.91 -15.33 11.53
CA PHE A 192 3.39 -14.61 10.37
C PHE A 192 1.90 -14.39 10.58
N ILE A 193 1.50 -13.16 10.91
CA ILE A 193 0.10 -12.80 11.15
C ILE A 193 -0.49 -12.11 9.92
N VAL A 194 -1.76 -12.41 9.64
CA VAL A 194 -2.46 -11.94 8.43
C VAL A 194 -3.54 -10.94 8.82
N PRO A 195 -3.51 -9.69 8.34
CA PRO A 195 -4.54 -8.70 8.67
C PRO A 195 -5.82 -8.92 7.85
N CYS A 196 -6.96 -8.51 8.41
CA CYS A 196 -8.14 -8.16 7.61
C CYS A 196 -7.90 -6.83 6.88
N TYR A 197 -8.63 -6.53 5.81
CA TYR A 197 -8.41 -5.33 4.98
C TYR A 197 -8.67 -4.00 5.69
N ASP A 198 -9.46 -3.98 6.76
CA ASP A 198 -9.61 -2.80 7.62
C ASP A 198 -8.29 -2.48 8.33
N ILE A 199 -7.65 -3.51 8.92
CA ILE A 199 -6.34 -3.41 9.55
C ILE A 199 -5.27 -3.11 8.49
N ASP A 200 -5.34 -3.80 7.35
CA ASP A 200 -4.32 -3.72 6.30
C ASP A 200 -4.27 -2.33 5.66
N LEU A 201 -5.42 -1.69 5.42
CA LEU A 201 -5.47 -0.31 4.95
C LEU A 201 -4.77 0.65 5.92
N ILE A 202 -5.05 0.53 7.23
CA ILE A 202 -4.42 1.36 8.26
C ILE A 202 -2.91 1.11 8.29
N TRP A 203 -2.50 -0.16 8.18
CA TRP A 203 -1.10 -0.55 8.19
C TRP A 203 -0.34 -0.01 6.98
N HIS A 204 -0.88 -0.17 5.77
CA HIS A 204 -0.29 0.40 4.55
C HIS A 204 -0.21 1.93 4.64
N THR A 205 -1.29 2.60 5.08
CA THR A 205 -1.28 4.06 5.30
C THR A 205 -0.15 4.49 6.24
N HIS A 206 0.10 3.71 7.29
CA HIS A 206 1.20 3.95 8.22
C HIS A 206 2.56 3.79 7.54
N GLN A 207 2.77 2.72 6.78
CA GLN A 207 4.03 2.42 6.06
C GLN A 207 4.40 3.49 5.03
N LEU A 208 3.40 4.15 4.42
CA LEU A 208 3.61 5.28 3.52
C LEU A 208 4.18 6.53 4.21
N HIS A 209 4.46 6.49 5.51
CA HIS A 209 5.16 7.55 6.24
C HIS A 209 6.40 6.96 6.89
N PRO A 210 7.46 6.66 6.11
CA PRO A 210 8.52 5.74 6.49
C PRO A 210 9.30 6.19 7.74
N VAL A 211 9.48 7.50 7.95
CA VAL A 211 10.13 8.03 9.15
C VAL A 211 9.25 7.83 10.39
N GLY A 212 7.96 8.16 10.29
CA GLY A 212 6.99 7.96 11.37
C GLY A 212 6.77 6.48 11.69
N TYR A 213 6.57 5.67 10.66
CA TYR A 213 6.40 4.23 10.77
C TYR A 213 7.56 3.56 11.47
N LYS A 214 8.80 3.85 11.04
CA LYS A 214 9.99 3.29 11.68
C LYS A 214 10.03 3.63 13.17
N LYS A 215 9.84 4.91 13.52
CA LYS A 215 9.83 5.37 14.91
C LYS A 215 8.77 4.64 15.74
N ASP A 216 7.56 4.52 15.21
CA ASP A 216 6.44 3.92 15.93
C ASP A 216 6.63 2.39 16.07
N MET A 217 7.13 1.71 15.03
CA MET A 217 7.43 0.28 15.09
C MET A 217 8.61 -0.03 16.01
N GLU A 218 9.64 0.82 16.05
CA GLU A 218 10.74 0.68 17.02
C GLU A 218 10.24 0.86 18.46
N ALA A 219 9.31 1.79 18.70
CA ALA A 219 8.71 1.98 20.02
C ALA A 219 7.80 0.81 20.47
N VAL A 220 7.05 0.23 19.54
CA VAL A 220 6.09 -0.86 19.85
C VAL A 220 6.75 -2.24 19.81
N LEU A 221 7.59 -2.51 18.82
CA LEU A 221 8.12 -3.84 18.51
C LEU A 221 9.64 -3.95 18.68
N GLY A 222 10.34 -2.84 18.94
CA GLY A 222 11.81 -2.81 19.06
C GLY A 222 12.57 -2.85 17.72
N HIS A 223 11.85 -2.88 16.60
CA HIS A 223 12.41 -2.93 15.24
C HIS A 223 11.35 -2.51 14.21
N THR A 224 11.79 -2.13 13.00
CA THR A 224 10.89 -1.90 11.86
C THR A 224 10.14 -3.18 11.50
N PHE A 225 8.81 -3.14 11.49
CA PHE A 225 8.00 -4.28 11.08
C PHE A 225 7.88 -4.33 9.55
N ASN A 226 8.41 -5.39 8.93
CA ASN A 226 8.32 -5.57 7.49
C ASN A 226 6.95 -6.12 7.07
N HIS A 227 6.57 -5.85 5.82
CA HIS A 227 5.38 -6.43 5.17
C HIS A 227 5.85 -7.31 4.01
N ASP A 228 5.53 -8.60 4.09
CA ASP A 228 5.87 -9.60 3.08
C ASP A 228 4.63 -9.83 2.21
N ASP A 229 4.58 -9.10 1.10
CA ASP A 229 3.47 -9.13 0.15
C ASP A 229 3.60 -10.26 -0.90
N SER A 230 4.67 -11.06 -0.84
CA SER A 230 4.93 -12.13 -1.81
C SER A 230 4.08 -13.38 -1.57
N VAL A 231 3.48 -13.49 -0.38
CA VAL A 231 2.65 -14.61 0.04
C VAL A 231 1.19 -14.33 -0.33
N THR A 232 0.78 -14.72 -1.53
CA THR A 232 -0.55 -14.40 -2.09
C THR A 232 -1.48 -15.58 -2.29
N ASP A 233 -0.96 -16.81 -2.33
CA ASP A 233 -1.77 -18.02 -2.50
C ASP A 233 -2.71 -18.22 -1.30
N ARG A 234 -4.02 -18.26 -1.59
CA ARG A 234 -5.11 -18.39 -0.60
C ARG A 234 -5.73 -19.78 -0.58
N SER A 235 -5.23 -20.73 -1.36
CA SER A 235 -5.73 -22.10 -1.41
C SER A 235 -5.61 -22.79 -0.05
N GLU A 236 -6.50 -23.75 0.23
CA GLU A 236 -6.46 -24.52 1.48
C GLU A 236 -5.09 -25.20 1.65
N GLY A 237 -4.51 -25.06 2.84
CA GLY A 237 -3.18 -25.59 3.16
C GLY A 237 -1.99 -24.70 2.72
N SER A 238 -2.22 -23.63 1.96
CA SER A 238 -1.19 -22.64 1.64
C SER A 238 -0.68 -21.90 2.89
N LYS A 239 0.50 -21.27 2.79
CA LYS A 239 1.08 -20.47 3.89
C LYS A 239 0.12 -19.38 4.36
N LEU A 240 -0.51 -18.65 3.43
CA LEU A 240 -1.42 -17.56 3.78
C LEU A 240 -2.67 -18.08 4.47
N TYR A 241 -3.27 -19.16 3.95
CA TYR A 241 -4.46 -19.79 4.53
C TYR A 241 -4.21 -20.24 5.97
N ASN A 242 -3.14 -21.01 6.19
CA ASN A 242 -2.81 -21.52 7.52
C ASN A 242 -2.54 -20.38 8.51
N SER A 243 -1.85 -19.33 8.05
CA SER A 243 -1.52 -18.17 8.89
C SER A 243 -2.73 -17.29 9.20
N ASP A 244 -3.70 -17.16 8.28
CA ASP A 244 -4.99 -16.51 8.54
C ASP A 244 -5.77 -17.28 9.62
N MET A 245 -5.82 -18.61 9.53
CA MET A 245 -6.45 -19.46 10.54
C MET A 245 -5.78 -19.31 11.91
N GLU A 246 -4.45 -19.33 11.97
CA GLU A 246 -3.69 -19.14 13.21
C GLU A 246 -3.90 -17.73 13.79
N THR A 247 -3.94 -16.70 12.94
CA THR A 247 -4.22 -15.32 13.37
C THR A 247 -5.62 -15.19 13.97
N ARG A 248 -6.64 -15.83 13.37
CA ARG A 248 -8.02 -15.84 13.88
C ARG A 248 -8.13 -16.50 15.24
N GLU A 249 -7.51 -17.67 15.39
CA GLU A 249 -7.51 -18.41 16.64
C GLU A 249 -6.81 -17.60 17.74
N LEU A 250 -5.63 -17.05 17.44
CA LEU A 250 -4.88 -16.23 18.37
C LEU A 250 -5.67 -14.98 18.78
N TRP A 251 -6.33 -14.31 17.84
CA TRP A 251 -7.19 -13.16 18.13
C TRP A 251 -8.33 -13.52 19.07
N ARG A 252 -9.04 -14.62 18.79
CA ARG A 252 -10.16 -15.10 19.62
C ARG A 252 -9.68 -15.45 21.03
N ASN A 253 -8.57 -16.18 21.15
CA ASN A 253 -8.05 -16.62 22.44
C ASN A 253 -7.51 -15.45 23.27
N THR A 254 -6.98 -14.42 22.61
CA THR A 254 -6.42 -13.23 23.28
C THR A 254 -7.49 -12.23 23.70
N PHE A 255 -8.43 -11.92 22.82
CA PHE A 255 -9.37 -10.80 23.00
C PHE A 255 -10.81 -11.24 23.26
N GLY A 256 -11.14 -12.52 23.08
CA GLY A 256 -12.52 -13.01 23.17
C GLY A 256 -13.43 -12.47 22.06
N GLU A 257 -12.85 -12.03 20.95
CA GLU A 257 -13.54 -11.36 19.84
C GLU A 257 -13.46 -12.18 18.55
N ASN A 258 -14.41 -11.99 17.64
CA ASN A 258 -14.28 -12.51 16.29
C ASN A 258 -13.26 -11.67 15.49
N PHE A 259 -12.30 -12.34 14.85
CA PHE A 259 -11.33 -11.65 14.01
C PHE A 259 -11.97 -11.11 12.73
N ALA A 260 -12.80 -11.92 12.06
CA ALA A 260 -13.42 -11.53 10.80
C ALA A 260 -14.51 -10.46 10.99
N LEU A 261 -14.45 -9.43 10.15
CA LEU A 261 -15.42 -8.34 10.12
C LEU A 261 -16.06 -8.24 8.74
N TYR A 262 -17.39 -8.10 8.70
CA TYR A 262 -18.13 -7.89 7.45
C TYR A 262 -17.60 -6.65 6.72
N GLY A 263 -17.35 -6.80 5.41
CA GLY A 263 -16.79 -5.73 4.59
C GLY A 263 -15.28 -5.49 4.75
N ALA A 264 -14.59 -6.28 5.58
CA ALA A 264 -13.14 -6.21 5.75
C ALA A 264 -12.40 -7.51 5.35
N MET A 265 -13.13 -8.53 4.90
CA MET A 265 -12.55 -9.77 4.40
C MET A 265 -12.28 -9.72 2.90
N TYR A 266 -11.47 -10.66 2.42
CA TYR A 266 -11.19 -10.83 0.99
C TYR A 266 -12.46 -10.92 0.16
N ARG A 267 -12.54 -10.10 -0.88
CA ARG A 267 -13.71 -9.97 -1.76
C ARG A 267 -13.64 -10.86 -3.00
N GLY A 268 -12.58 -11.65 -3.16
CA GLY A 268 -12.25 -12.32 -4.41
C GLY A 268 -11.39 -11.44 -5.32
N ASP A 269 -11.08 -11.97 -6.51
CA ASP A 269 -10.34 -11.23 -7.52
C ASP A 269 -11.19 -10.09 -8.09
N PRO A 270 -10.58 -8.98 -8.53
CA PRO A 270 -11.31 -7.94 -9.24
C PRO A 270 -12.00 -8.54 -10.48
N PRO A 271 -13.23 -8.10 -10.80
CA PRO A 271 -13.87 -8.52 -12.02
C PRO A 271 -13.04 -7.97 -13.18
N ALA A 272 -12.34 -8.83 -13.91
CA ALA A 272 -11.41 -8.49 -14.99
C ALA A 272 -12.09 -7.81 -16.20
N GLY A 273 -12.69 -6.64 -16.01
CA GLY A 273 -13.56 -5.97 -16.98
C GLY A 273 -14.91 -6.66 -17.22
N LYS A 274 -15.28 -7.67 -16.42
CA LYS A 274 -16.47 -8.53 -16.66
C LYS A 274 -17.78 -8.03 -16.04
N LEU A 275 -17.76 -6.90 -15.33
CA LEU A 275 -19.00 -6.24 -14.89
C LEU A 275 -19.48 -5.29 -15.99
N TYR A 276 -20.32 -5.81 -16.88
CA TYR A 276 -21.10 -4.96 -17.77
C TYR A 276 -22.16 -4.23 -16.94
N ALA A 277 -22.36 -2.94 -17.18
CA ALA A 277 -23.54 -2.25 -16.70
C ALA A 277 -24.77 -3.02 -17.25
N MET A 278 -25.67 -3.45 -16.36
CA MET A 278 -26.93 -4.00 -16.82
C MET A 278 -27.65 -2.91 -17.59
N THR A 279 -27.77 -3.06 -18.91
CA THR A 279 -28.72 -2.28 -19.69
C THR A 279 -30.11 -2.73 -19.28
N GLU A 280 -31.06 -1.78 -19.19
CA GLU A 280 -32.47 -2.09 -18.92
C GLU A 280 -32.97 -3.10 -19.96
N GLY A 281 -32.98 -4.40 -19.63
CA GLY A 281 -33.41 -5.45 -20.54
C GLY A 281 -32.76 -6.83 -20.34
N THR A 282 -31.58 -6.94 -19.72
CA THR A 282 -30.92 -8.25 -19.52
C THR A 282 -31.09 -8.79 -18.11
N GLY A 283 -32.34 -8.98 -17.68
CA GLY A 283 -32.64 -9.78 -16.49
C GLY A 283 -32.48 -11.26 -16.80
N VAL A 284 -31.28 -11.82 -16.62
CA VAL A 284 -31.10 -13.28 -16.54
C VAL A 284 -30.80 -13.64 -15.10
N CYS A 285 -31.72 -14.39 -14.49
CA CYS A 285 -31.59 -14.95 -13.15
C CYS A 285 -30.27 -15.72 -13.02
N ALA A 286 -29.33 -15.18 -12.25
CA ALA A 286 -28.24 -15.97 -11.73
C ALA A 286 -28.84 -16.94 -10.69
N VAL A 287 -28.94 -18.21 -11.06
CA VAL A 287 -29.31 -19.28 -10.14
C VAL A 287 -28.21 -19.39 -9.11
N ASN A 288 -28.57 -19.13 -7.85
CA ASN A 288 -27.78 -19.39 -6.67
C ASN A 288 -27.32 -20.87 -6.66
N GLN A 289 -26.03 -21.13 -6.91
CA GLN A 289 -25.36 -22.24 -6.26
C GLN A 289 -24.67 -21.70 -5.00
N VAL A 290 -25.47 -21.65 -3.95
CA VAL A 290 -24.96 -21.62 -2.57
C VAL A 290 -24.40 -23.02 -2.30
N SER A 291 -23.08 -23.18 -2.32
CA SER A 291 -22.46 -24.27 -1.58
C SER A 291 -22.45 -23.88 -0.10
N CYS A 292 -23.50 -24.27 0.61
CA CYS A 292 -23.44 -24.41 2.05
C CYS A 292 -22.32 -25.39 2.39
N LEU A 293 -21.31 -24.95 3.14
CA LEU A 293 -20.55 -25.83 4.00
C LEU A 293 -20.93 -25.50 5.45
N SER A 294 -21.96 -26.20 5.90
CA SER A 294 -22.25 -26.49 7.29
C SER A 294 -21.47 -27.77 7.64
N VAL A 295 -20.54 -27.69 8.60
CA VAL A 295 -20.61 -28.19 10.01
C VAL A 295 -19.33 -27.69 10.69
#